data_AF-A0A0K2VLX0-F1
#
_entry.id   AF-A0A0K2VLX0-F1
#
_cell.length_a   1.000
_cell.length_b   1.000
_cell.length_c   1.000
_cell.angle_alpha   90.00
_cell.angle_beta   90.00
_cell.angle_gamma   90.00
#
_symmetry.space_group_name_H-M   'P 1'
#
loop_
_entity.id
_entity.type
_entity.pdbx_description
1 polymer ?
#
loop_
_entity_poly.entity_id
_entity_poly.type
_entity_poly.pdbx_seq_one_letter_code
_entity_poly.pdbx_strand_id
1 'polypeptide(L)'
;VVDRKKKEEKSIRIIRDVTFINKVRDIIDEDTQRSMRNMARDLGVAKLTVRACVKENLRYKSYRCQTAQLLAEKTQGLRLLKSFRPNMLRFFSDEKNSAQDQIHNSQNHH
;
A
#
# COMPACT_ATOMS: atom_id res chain seq x y z
N VAL A 1 -20.79 -21.30 29.61
CA VAL A 1 -20.32 -21.59 28.23
C VAL A 1 -20.93 -20.53 27.34
N VAL A 2 -20.12 -19.68 26.69
CA VAL A 2 -20.64 -18.58 25.86
C VAL A 2 -20.89 -19.14 24.46
N ASP A 3 -22.16 -19.29 24.11
CA ASP A 3 -22.55 -19.78 22.79
C ASP A 3 -22.16 -18.77 21.70
N ARG A 4 -21.22 -19.18 20.84
CA ARG A 4 -20.78 -18.39 19.71
C ARG A 4 -21.81 -18.54 18.58
N LYS A 5 -22.41 -17.42 18.15
CA LYS A 5 -23.30 -17.36 16.98
C LYS A 5 -22.62 -18.00 15.77
N LYS A 6 -23.23 -19.02 15.17
CA LYS A 6 -22.75 -19.64 13.93
C LYS A 6 -22.71 -18.57 12.83
N LYS A 7 -21.56 -18.50 12.16
CA LYS A 7 -21.30 -17.59 11.05
C LYS A 7 -22.13 -18.05 9.85
N GLU A 8 -23.08 -17.23 9.43
CA GLU A 8 -23.88 -17.47 8.23
C GLU A 8 -22.97 -17.69 7.02
N GLU A 9 -23.30 -18.72 6.25
CA GLU A 9 -22.60 -19.08 5.01
C GLU A 9 -22.61 -17.89 4.07
N LYS A 10 -21.41 -17.52 3.63
CA LYS A 10 -21.15 -16.30 2.88
C LYS A 10 -21.97 -16.28 1.59
N SER A 11 -23.03 -15.48 1.64
CA SER A 11 -23.50 -14.54 0.62
C SER A 11 -22.88 -14.76 -0.77
N ILE A 12 -23.71 -15.25 -1.68
CA ILE A 12 -23.69 -15.07 -3.15
C ILE A 12 -22.39 -14.42 -3.63
N ARG A 13 -21.50 -15.21 -4.25
CA ARG A 13 -20.33 -14.70 -4.95
C ARG A 13 -20.83 -13.71 -6.00
N ILE A 14 -20.82 -12.40 -5.68
CA ILE A 14 -20.98 -11.35 -6.69
C ILE A 14 -19.89 -11.66 -7.72
N ILE A 15 -20.31 -11.99 -8.94
CA ILE A 15 -19.41 -12.38 -10.02
C ILE A 15 -18.50 -11.18 -10.25
N ARG A 16 -17.22 -11.34 -9.92
CA ARG A 16 -16.18 -10.32 -10.15
C ARG A 16 -15.79 -10.43 -11.61
N ASP A 17 -16.63 -9.86 -12.46
CA ASP A 17 -16.40 -9.82 -13.90
C ASP A 17 -15.10 -9.06 -14.21
N VAL A 18 -14.48 -9.37 -15.34
CA VAL A 18 -13.24 -8.74 -15.82
C VAL A 18 -13.41 -7.23 -15.92
N THR A 19 -14.59 -6.78 -16.35
CA THR A 19 -14.94 -5.35 -16.42
C THR A 19 -14.88 -4.65 -15.06
N PHE A 20 -15.36 -5.30 -14.00
CA PHE A 20 -15.29 -4.78 -12.64
C PHE A 20 -13.86 -4.74 -12.12
N ILE A 21 -13.07 -5.79 -12.39
CA ILE A 21 -11.66 -5.85 -11.97
C ILE A 21 -10.86 -4.72 -12.60
N ASN A 22 -11.08 -4.45 -13.90
CA ASN A 22 -10.41 -3.36 -14.61
C ASN A 22 -10.83 -2.00 -14.05
N LYS A 23 -12.12 -1.76 -13.78
CA LYS A 23 -12.56 -0.50 -13.13
C LYS A 23 -11.90 -0.27 -11.78
N VAL A 24 -11.80 -1.31 -10.95
CA VAL A 24 -11.11 -1.19 -9.64
C VAL A 24 -9.62 -0.87 -9.85
N ARG A 25 -8.99 -1.46 -10.87
CA ARG A 25 -7.59 -1.17 -11.21
C ARG A 25 -7.42 0.28 -11.66
N ASP A 26 -8.25 0.76 -12.58
CA ASP A 26 -8.16 2.12 -13.12
C ASP A 26 -8.31 3.17 -12.01
N ILE A 27 -9.25 2.95 -11.06
CA ILE A 27 -9.43 3.85 -9.92
C ILE A 27 -8.19 3.90 -9.01
N ILE A 28 -7.49 2.76 -8.84
CA ILE A 28 -6.28 2.69 -8.03
C ILE A 28 -5.09 3.32 -8.76
N ASP A 29 -5.00 3.12 -10.08
CA ASP A 29 -3.94 3.69 -10.92
C ASP A 29 -4.09 5.22 -11.04
N GLU A 30 -5.33 5.74 -11.02
CA GLU A 30 -5.61 7.18 -10.95
C GLU A 30 -5.24 7.80 -9.58
N ASP A 31 -5.65 7.16 -8.48
CA ASP A 31 -5.33 7.60 -7.12
C ASP A 31 -5.06 6.42 -6.18
N THR A 32 -3.77 6.16 -5.95
CA THR A 32 -3.30 5.09 -5.06
C THR A 32 -3.65 5.31 -3.59
N GLN A 33 -4.00 6.54 -3.18
CA GLN A 33 -4.38 6.87 -1.80
C GLN A 33 -5.88 6.70 -1.54
N ARG A 34 -6.66 6.39 -2.57
CA ARG A 34 -8.11 6.30 -2.45
C ARG A 34 -8.51 5.14 -1.55
N SER A 35 -9.38 5.41 -0.57
CA SER A 35 -9.80 4.39 0.38
C SER A 35 -10.72 3.36 -0.29
N MET A 36 -10.58 2.07 0.08
CA MET A 36 -11.50 1.01 -0.39
C MET A 36 -12.96 1.26 -0.03
N ARG A 37 -13.24 2.09 1.00
CA ARG A 37 -14.61 2.47 1.36
C ARG A 37 -15.19 3.45 0.33
N ASN A 38 -14.40 4.42 -0.12
CA ASN A 38 -14.83 5.37 -1.13
C ASN A 38 -14.98 4.67 -2.48
N MET A 39 -14.00 3.84 -2.88
CA MET A 39 -14.12 3.02 -4.09
C MET A 39 -15.39 2.16 -4.10
N ALA A 40 -15.74 1.57 -2.95
CA ALA A 40 -16.96 0.78 -2.82
C ALA A 40 -18.24 1.61 -2.94
N ARG A 41 -18.26 2.85 -2.42
CA ARG A 41 -19.37 3.79 -2.58
C ARG A 41 -19.55 4.19 -4.04
N ASP A 42 -18.44 4.53 -4.71
CA ASP A 42 -18.44 4.97 -6.12
C ASP A 42 -18.92 3.85 -7.06
N LEU A 43 -18.54 2.60 -6.75
CA LEU A 43 -18.93 1.41 -7.51
C LEU A 43 -20.28 0.82 -7.06
N GLY A 44 -20.92 1.35 -6.01
CA GLY A 44 -22.20 0.84 -5.49
C GLY A 44 -22.13 -0.58 -4.89
N VAL A 45 -20.95 -1.02 -4.44
CA VAL A 45 -20.72 -2.38 -3.94
C VAL A 45 -20.35 -2.39 -2.46
N ALA A 46 -20.43 -3.56 -1.83
CA ALA A 46 -19.91 -3.73 -0.47
C ALA A 46 -18.38 -3.57 -0.44
N LYS A 47 -17.85 -2.93 0.61
CA LYS A 47 -16.40 -2.81 0.87
C LYS A 47 -15.68 -4.16 0.83
N LEU A 48 -16.33 -5.23 1.30
CA LEU A 48 -15.77 -6.58 1.30
C LEU A 48 -15.50 -7.08 -0.13
N THR A 49 -16.34 -6.71 -1.09
CA THR A 49 -16.18 -7.08 -2.51
C THR A 49 -14.95 -6.41 -3.10
N VAL A 50 -14.78 -5.10 -2.87
CA VAL A 50 -13.59 -4.35 -3.31
C VAL A 50 -12.33 -4.92 -2.64
N ARG A 51 -12.37 -5.16 -1.33
CA ARG A 51 -11.24 -5.74 -0.58
C ARG A 51 -10.82 -7.09 -1.16
N ALA A 52 -11.79 -7.96 -1.46
CA ALA A 52 -11.50 -9.26 -2.04
C ALA A 52 -10.96 -9.13 -3.47
N CYS A 53 -11.48 -8.20 -4.28
CA CYS A 53 -10.93 -7.92 -5.61
C CYS A 53 -9.47 -7.45 -5.54
N VAL A 54 -9.16 -6.48 -4.68
CA VAL A 54 -7.80 -5.95 -4.50
C VAL A 54 -6.84 -7.05 -4.02
N LYS A 55 -7.26 -7.89 -3.07
CA LYS A 55 -6.40 -8.92 -2.47
C LYS A 55 -6.26 -10.18 -3.33
N GLU A 56 -7.36 -10.70 -3.87
CA GLU A 56 -7.40 -12.02 -4.53
C GLU A 56 -7.13 -11.90 -6.04
N ASN A 57 -7.76 -10.91 -6.70
CA ASN A 57 -7.67 -10.75 -8.16
C ASN A 57 -6.45 -9.90 -8.56
N LEU A 58 -6.32 -8.70 -7.98
CA LEU A 58 -5.21 -7.79 -8.29
C LEU A 58 -3.93 -8.12 -7.51
N ARG A 59 -4.07 -8.87 -6.41
CA ARG A 59 -2.95 -9.29 -5.52
C ARG A 59 -2.13 -8.12 -4.96
N TYR A 60 -2.76 -6.96 -4.79
CA TYR A 60 -2.11 -5.80 -4.20
C TYR A 60 -1.99 -5.95 -2.69
N LYS A 61 -0.84 -5.58 -2.16
CA LYS A 61 -0.59 -5.44 -0.72
C LYS A 61 -0.70 -3.95 -0.37
N SER A 62 -1.45 -3.63 0.68
CA SER A 62 -1.50 -2.26 1.19
C SER A 62 -0.12 -1.88 1.71
N TYR A 63 0.55 -0.95 1.03
CA TYR A 63 1.78 -0.38 1.54
C TYR A 63 1.44 0.70 2.57
N ARG A 64 2.06 0.63 3.76
CA ARG A 64 1.97 1.72 4.72
C ARG A 64 2.98 2.76 4.30
N CYS A 65 2.52 3.88 3.74
CA CYS A 65 3.39 5.03 3.49
C CYS A 65 4.06 5.43 4.82
N GLN A 66 5.36 5.14 4.92
CA GLN A 66 6.19 5.72 5.96
C GLN A 66 6.64 7.06 5.42
N THR A 67 6.06 8.13 5.94
CA THR A 67 6.50 9.48 5.62
C THR A 67 7.91 9.62 6.22
N ALA A 68 8.93 9.62 5.37
CA ALA A 68 10.22 10.20 5.75
C ALA A 68 9.98 11.68 6.13
N GLN A 69 10.92 12.32 6.83
CA GLN A 69 10.82 13.75 7.12
C GLN A 69 10.42 14.52 5.85
N LEU A 70 9.27 15.21 5.91
CA LEU A 70 8.79 16.06 4.83
C LEU A 70 9.88 17.10 4.52
N LEU A 71 10.38 17.07 3.30
CA LEU A 71 11.38 18.03 2.85
C LEU A 71 10.65 19.26 2.35
N ALA A 72 10.81 20.38 3.05
CA ALA A 72 10.45 21.67 2.48
C ALA A 72 11.29 21.94 1.22
N GLU A 73 10.72 22.67 0.25
CA GLU A 73 11.36 22.97 -1.04
C GLU A 73 12.77 23.56 -0.87
N LYS A 74 12.96 24.44 0.13
CA LYS A 74 14.26 25.02 0.48
C LYS A 74 15.29 23.95 0.85
N THR A 75 14.88 22.93 1.59
CA THR A 75 15.73 21.82 2.04
C THR A 75 16.08 20.88 0.89
N GLN A 76 15.18 20.73 -0.09
CA GLN A 76 15.42 19.94 -1.30
C GLN A 76 16.49 20.59 -2.18
N GLY A 77 16.38 21.90 -2.45
CA GLY A 77 17.37 22.65 -3.21
C GLY A 77 18.76 22.66 -2.56
N LEU A 78 18.82 22.82 -1.24
CA LEU A 78 20.07 22.75 -0.47
C LEU A 78 20.73 21.36 -0.52
N ARG A 79 19.94 20.27 -0.50
CA ARG A 79 20.47 18.90 -0.64
C ARG A 79 21.04 18.66 -2.02
N LEU A 80 20.34 19.11 -3.07
CA LEU A 80 20.80 18.98 -4.45
C LEU A 80 22.12 19.74 -4.67
N LEU A 81 22.20 20.99 -4.20
CA LEU A 81 23.41 21.81 -4.31
C LEU A 81 24.61 21.22 -3.56
N LYS A 82 24.40 20.63 -2.37
CA LYS A 82 25.46 19.92 -1.62
C LYS A 82 25.91 18.63 -2.29
N SER A 83 25.06 18.02 -3.10
CA SER A 83 25.39 16.78 -3.80
C SER A 83 26.26 17.01 -5.04
N PHE A 84 26.12 18.16 -5.70
CA PHE A 84 26.80 18.46 -6.96
C PHE A 84 28.14 19.18 -6.72
N ARG A 85 29.25 18.51 -7.06
CA ARG A 85 30.58 19.12 -7.18
C ARG A 85 31.24 18.62 -8.46
N PRO A 86 31.51 19.48 -9.45
CA PRO A 86 32.15 19.05 -10.69
C PRO A 86 33.57 18.56 -10.43
N ASN A 87 33.99 17.53 -11.17
CA ASN A 87 35.36 16.96 -11.22
C ASN A 87 35.85 16.18 -9.98
N MET A 88 34.95 15.57 -9.20
CA MET A 88 35.33 14.75 -8.05
C MET A 88 34.70 13.35 -8.12
N LEU A 89 35.53 12.30 -8.20
CA LEU A 89 35.08 10.91 -8.09
C LEU A 89 34.57 10.67 -6.66
N ARG A 90 33.34 10.18 -6.52
CA ARG A 90 32.68 10.04 -5.21
C ARG A 90 32.34 8.58 -4.93
N PHE A 91 32.92 8.04 -3.86
CA PHE A 91 32.53 6.75 -3.31
C PHE A 91 31.47 6.99 -2.24
N PHE A 92 30.35 6.29 -2.34
CA PHE A 92 29.29 6.32 -1.34
C PHE A 92 29.39 5.04 -0.52
N SER A 93 29.42 5.19 0.80
CA SER A 93 29.31 4.10 1.74
C SER A 93 28.19 4.43 2.72
N ASP A 94 27.15 3.61 2.74
CA ASP A 94 26.15 3.62 3.80
C ASP A 94 26.36 2.40 4.71
N GLU A 95 26.16 2.59 6.00
CA GLU A 95 26.18 1.48 6.95
C GLU A 95 24.73 1.06 7.21
N LYS A 96 24.39 -0.14 6.78
CA LYS A 96 23.05 -0.69 6.93
C LYS A 96 23.00 -1.62 8.13
N ASN A 97 22.33 -1.19 9.19
CA ASN A 97 21.99 -2.07 10.31
C ASN A 97 21.04 -3.18 9.84
N SER A 98 21.59 -4.37 9.64
CA SER A 98 20.82 -5.58 9.31
C SER A 98 20.48 -6.33 10.59
N ALA A 99 19.41 -5.91 11.28
CA ALA A 99 18.92 -6.62 12.45
C ALA A 99 18.17 -7.89 12.00
N GLN A 100 18.75 -9.07 12.27
CA GLN A 100 18.10 -10.36 12.02
C GLN A 100 17.06 -10.71 13.09
N ASP A 101 17.05 -9.97 14.21
CA ASP A 101 16.15 -10.21 15.32
C ASP A 101 14.69 -9.87 14.96
N GLN A 102 13.88 -10.93 14.88
CA GLN A 102 12.46 -10.88 14.56
C GLN A 102 11.65 -10.01 15.54
N ILE A 103 12.15 -9.83 16.77
CA ILE A 103 11.51 -9.06 17.85
C ILE A 103 11.31 -7.59 17.45
N HIS A 104 12.22 -7.02 16.66
CA HIS A 104 12.18 -5.60 16.30
C HIS A 104 11.55 -5.32 14.93
N ASN A 105 11.34 -6.34 14.10
CA ASN A 105 10.79 -6.18 12.76
C ASN A 105 9.39 -6.78 12.63
N SER A 106 8.40 -6.00 13.07
CA SER A 106 6.95 -6.33 12.97
C SER A 106 6.44 -6.56 11.53
N GLN A 107 7.25 -6.28 10.51
CA GLN A 107 6.89 -6.46 9.09
C GLN A 107 7.27 -7.85 8.53
N ASN A 108 7.96 -8.69 9.30
CA ASN A 108 8.41 -10.02 8.87
C ASN A 108 7.32 -11.11 8.89
N HIS A 109 6.07 -10.79 9.24
CA HIS A 109 4.97 -11.75 9.23
C HIS A 109 4.25 -11.71 7.87
N HIS A 110 4.67 -12.61 6.96
CA HIS A 110 3.91 -13.00 5.77
C HIS A 110 3.03 -14.21 6.05
#